data_AF-B4WJ93-F1
#
_entry.id   AF-B4WJ93-F1
#
_cell.length_a   1.000
_cell.length_b   1.000
_cell.length_c   1.000
_cell.angle_alpha   90.00
_cell.angle_beta   90.00
_cell.angle_gamma   90.00
#
_symmetry.space_group_name_H-M   'P 1'
#
loop_
_entity.id
_entity.type
_entity.pdbx_description
1 polymer ?
#
loop_
_entity_poly.entity_id
_entity_poly.type
_entity_poly.pdbx_seq_one_letter_code
_entity_poly.pdbx_strand_id
1 'polypeptide(L)'
;MSKWLGIGAIAWVAFSLPAQAECTLFSEPQRFNTRPTQDAIVVGHQPALPYRVVVIDDSEATLDQLRRCVLDAYLTRSRLGSYIHIASFSRRQDAEMLRRILQRYDYPARVIYRR
;
A
#
# COMPACT_ATOMS: atom_id res chain seq x y z
N MET A 1 -37.63 -54.12 0.65
CA MET A 1 -36.50 -53.97 1.58
C MET A 1 -35.41 -53.18 0.86
N SER A 2 -35.28 -51.90 1.22
CA SER A 2 -34.46 -50.90 0.56
C SER A 2 -33.00 -50.95 1.01
N LYS A 3 -32.05 -50.74 0.08
CA LYS A 3 -30.69 -50.32 0.41
C LYS A 3 -30.29 -49.19 -0.54
N TRP A 4 -30.15 -48.00 0.03
CA TRP A 4 -29.50 -46.83 -0.56
C TRP A 4 -28.50 -46.33 0.48
N LEU A 5 -27.24 -46.21 0.11
CA LEU A 5 -26.22 -45.46 0.85
C LEU A 5 -25.36 -44.74 -0.18
N GLY A 6 -25.73 -43.48 -0.47
CA GLY A 6 -24.87 -42.52 -1.14
C GLY A 6 -24.25 -41.62 -0.08
N ILE A 7 -22.94 -41.70 0.10
CA ILE A 7 -22.19 -40.77 0.95
C ILE A 7 -21.53 -39.77 0.01
N GLY A 8 -22.17 -38.60 -0.16
CA GLY A 8 -21.58 -37.44 -0.82
C GLY A 8 -20.67 -36.70 0.16
N ALA A 9 -19.37 -36.65 -0.13
CA ALA A 9 -18.43 -35.81 0.61
C ALA A 9 -18.61 -34.35 0.19
N ILE A 10 -19.04 -33.50 1.13
CA ILE A 10 -19.13 -32.05 0.94
C ILE A 10 -17.73 -31.48 1.18
N ALA A 11 -17.05 -31.07 0.11
CA ALA A 11 -15.79 -30.35 0.20
C ALA A 11 -16.05 -28.94 0.72
N TRP A 12 -15.49 -28.62 1.90
CA TRP A 12 -15.51 -27.28 2.46
C TRP A 12 -14.51 -26.40 1.68
N VAL A 13 -15.03 -25.54 0.79
CA VAL A 13 -14.24 -24.48 0.19
C VAL A 13 -14.10 -23.37 1.23
N ALA A 14 -12.94 -23.31 1.89
CA ALA A 14 -12.58 -22.18 2.74
C ALA A 14 -12.41 -20.94 1.85
N PHE A 15 -13.43 -20.09 1.79
CA PHE A 15 -13.32 -18.75 1.21
C PHE A 15 -12.43 -17.90 2.12
N SER A 16 -11.14 -17.83 1.78
CA SER A 16 -10.25 -16.82 2.35
C SER A 16 -10.68 -15.45 1.80
N LEU A 17 -11.42 -14.68 2.61
CA LEU A 17 -11.64 -13.26 2.32
C LEU A 17 -10.27 -12.59 2.23
N PRO A 18 -9.95 -11.87 1.13
CA PRO A 18 -8.73 -11.09 1.09
C PRO A 18 -8.80 -10.10 2.25
N ALA A 19 -7.73 -10.05 3.04
CA ALA A 19 -7.55 -9.06 4.09
C ALA A 19 -7.82 -7.68 3.49
N GLN A 20 -9.02 -7.15 3.74
CA GLN A 20 -9.33 -5.76 3.45
C GLN A 20 -8.51 -5.00 4.47
N ALA A 21 -7.30 -4.57 4.07
CA ALA A 21 -6.52 -3.64 4.85
C ALA A 21 -7.47 -2.49 5.20
N GLU A 22 -7.80 -2.38 6.49
CA GLU A 22 -8.72 -1.39 7.01
C GLU A 22 -8.13 -0.01 6.67
N CYS A 23 -8.53 0.55 5.52
CA CYS A 23 -8.02 1.82 5.03
C CYS A 23 -8.41 3.00 5.96
N THR A 24 -9.12 2.72 7.06
CA THR A 24 -9.49 3.68 8.11
C THR A 24 -8.27 4.36 8.74
N LEU A 25 -7.09 3.74 8.69
CA LEU A 25 -5.84 4.39 9.12
C LEU A 25 -5.37 5.53 8.19
N PHE A 26 -5.97 5.66 6.99
CA PHE A 26 -5.65 6.65 5.97
C PHE A 26 -6.74 7.72 5.79
N SER A 27 -7.69 7.84 6.73
CA SER A 27 -8.97 8.57 6.58
C SER A 27 -8.90 10.10 6.57
N GLU A 28 -7.81 10.71 6.99
CA GLU A 28 -7.65 12.16 6.77
C GLU A 28 -7.27 12.40 5.30
N PRO A 29 -7.61 13.54 4.69
CA PRO A 29 -7.09 13.91 3.37
C PRO A 29 -5.58 14.19 3.47
N GLN A 30 -4.81 13.15 3.73
CA GLN A 30 -3.36 13.17 3.75
C GLN A 30 -2.92 13.18 2.28
N ARG A 31 -2.62 14.39 1.79
CA ARG A 31 -2.01 14.61 0.48
C ARG A 31 -0.53 14.18 0.55
N PHE A 32 -0.31 12.88 0.65
CA PHE A 32 1.01 12.29 0.90
C PHE A 32 2.04 12.62 -0.18
N ASN A 33 1.60 12.66 -1.44
CA ASN A 33 2.41 12.94 -2.62
C ASN A 33 1.79 14.02 -3.51
N THR A 34 0.66 14.59 -3.10
CA THR A 34 -0.11 15.53 -3.90
C THR A 34 0.13 16.99 -3.49
N ARG A 35 0.53 17.86 -4.42
CA ARG A 35 0.53 19.32 -4.21
C ARG A 35 -0.36 20.04 -5.23
N PRO A 36 -1.27 20.92 -4.79
CA PRO A 36 -1.96 21.82 -5.69
C PRO A 36 -0.96 22.89 -6.15
N THR A 37 -0.75 22.99 -7.46
CA THR A 37 -0.10 24.12 -8.13
C THR A 37 -1.20 24.95 -8.81
N GLN A 38 -0.93 26.21 -9.16
CA GLN A 38 -1.94 27.12 -9.74
C GLN A 38 -2.70 26.51 -10.94
N ASP A 39 -2.05 25.62 -11.71
CA ASP A 39 -2.63 25.04 -12.93
C ASP A 39 -2.78 23.51 -12.91
N ALA A 40 -2.25 22.81 -11.89
CA ALA A 40 -2.21 21.33 -11.89
C ALA A 40 -2.07 20.70 -10.50
N ILE A 41 -2.52 19.45 -10.38
CA ILE A 41 -2.24 18.57 -9.25
C ILE A 41 -0.98 17.77 -9.58
N VAL A 42 0.13 18.06 -8.90
CA VAL A 42 1.38 17.32 -9.09
C VAL A 42 1.41 16.15 -8.11
N VAL A 43 1.43 14.93 -8.66
CA VAL A 43 1.72 13.70 -7.92
C VAL A 43 3.17 13.34 -8.18
N GLY A 44 3.99 13.30 -7.13
CA GLY A 44 5.38 12.88 -7.27
C GLY A 44 6.31 13.41 -6.20
N HIS A 45 7.57 13.61 -6.59
CA HIS A 45 8.64 14.01 -5.68
C HIS A 45 8.35 15.38 -5.04
N GLN A 46 8.29 15.40 -3.71
CA GLN A 46 8.22 16.65 -2.94
C GLN A 46 9.57 16.96 -2.26
N PRO A 47 10.29 18.03 -2.65
CA PRO A 47 11.60 18.34 -2.08
C PRO A 47 11.54 18.80 -0.61
N ALA A 48 10.42 19.36 -0.17
CA ALA A 48 10.24 19.77 1.22
C ALA A 48 9.97 18.60 2.19
N LEU A 49 9.77 17.38 1.68
CA LEU A 49 9.40 16.19 2.45
C LEU A 49 10.48 15.11 2.28
N PRO A 50 11.55 15.14 3.09
CA PRO A 50 12.73 14.33 2.82
C PRO A 50 12.57 12.86 3.22
N TYR A 51 11.63 12.53 4.11
CA TYR A 51 11.41 11.16 4.57
C TYR A 51 10.33 10.50 3.72
N ARG A 52 10.68 9.50 2.94
CA ARG A 52 9.74 8.81 2.04
C ARG A 52 9.52 7.40 2.51
N VAL A 53 8.28 6.97 2.45
CA VAL A 53 7.89 5.59 2.67
C VAL A 53 7.72 4.92 1.32
N VAL A 54 8.46 3.84 1.11
CA VAL A 54 8.46 3.07 -0.13
C VAL A 54 8.20 1.60 0.18
N VAL A 55 7.55 0.90 -0.74
CA VAL A 55 7.40 -0.56 -0.73
C VAL A 55 8.33 -1.12 -1.80
N ILE A 56 9.19 -2.07 -1.42
CA ILE A 56 10.12 -2.72 -2.34
C ILE A 56 9.37 -3.82 -3.10
N ASP A 57 8.63 -3.40 -4.11
CA ASP A 57 7.85 -4.20 -5.04
C ASP A 57 7.68 -3.39 -6.34
N ASP A 58 7.53 -4.07 -7.46
CA ASP A 58 7.29 -3.48 -8.78
C ASP A 58 6.05 -4.06 -9.50
N SER A 59 5.27 -4.87 -8.80
CA SER A 59 4.00 -5.42 -9.26
C SER A 59 2.90 -4.34 -9.31
N GLU A 60 2.27 -4.21 -10.48
CA GLU A 60 1.06 -3.40 -10.66
C GLU A 60 -0.08 -3.90 -9.75
N ALA A 61 -0.16 -5.21 -9.48
CA ALA A 61 -1.18 -5.74 -8.57
C ALA A 61 -1.00 -5.24 -7.14
N THR A 62 0.25 -5.15 -6.66
CA THR A 62 0.58 -4.57 -5.35
C THR A 62 0.26 -3.07 -5.34
N LEU A 63 0.61 -2.36 -6.40
CA LEU A 63 0.28 -0.93 -6.55
C LEU A 63 -1.23 -0.68 -6.50
N ASP A 64 -2.02 -1.47 -7.24
CA ASP A 64 -3.48 -1.36 -7.27
C ASP A 64 -4.10 -1.66 -5.90
N GLN A 65 -3.56 -2.61 -5.15
CA GLN A 65 -4.01 -2.88 -3.79
C GLN A 65 -3.71 -1.70 -2.86
N LEU A 66 -2.49 -1.15 -2.92
CA LEU A 66 -2.08 -0.01 -2.12
C LEU A 66 -2.88 1.25 -2.46
N ARG A 67 -3.20 1.47 -3.75
CA ARG A 67 -4.00 2.61 -4.22
C ARG A 67 -5.42 2.65 -3.67
N ARG A 68 -5.97 1.52 -3.19
CA ARG A 68 -7.26 1.52 -2.49
C ARG A 68 -7.22 2.29 -1.18
N CYS A 69 -6.05 2.36 -0.53
CA CYS A 69 -5.88 3.12 0.71
C CYS A 69 -5.06 4.40 0.53
N VAL A 70 -4.12 4.43 -0.41
CA VAL A 70 -3.22 5.56 -0.68
C VAL A 70 -3.32 5.93 -2.16
N LEU A 71 -4.32 6.76 -2.48
CA LEU A 71 -4.70 7.07 -3.87
C LEU A 71 -3.55 7.63 -4.71
N ASP A 72 -2.64 8.38 -4.09
CA ASP A 72 -1.49 8.99 -4.74
C ASP A 72 -0.20 8.16 -4.62
N ALA A 73 -0.31 6.86 -4.34
CA ALA A 73 0.78 5.91 -4.49
C ALA A 73 1.13 5.70 -5.98
N TYR A 74 2.42 5.61 -6.28
CA TYR A 74 2.89 5.46 -7.66
C TYR A 74 4.15 4.60 -7.75
N LEU A 75 4.25 3.82 -8.83
CA LEU A 75 5.45 3.07 -9.15
C LEU A 75 6.53 4.01 -9.69
N THR A 76 7.76 3.87 -9.20
CA THR A 76 8.89 4.66 -9.67
C THR A 76 10.18 3.84 -9.69
N ARG A 77 11.22 4.38 -10.33
CA ARG A 77 12.51 3.71 -10.47
C ARG A 77 13.65 4.63 -10.06
N SER A 78 14.66 4.05 -9.44
CA SER A 78 15.92 4.71 -9.13
C SER A 78 17.12 3.80 -9.40
N ARG A 79 18.32 4.26 -9.03
CA ARG A 79 19.54 3.44 -9.04
C ARG A 79 19.45 2.19 -8.14
N LEU A 80 18.55 2.19 -7.15
CA LEU A 80 18.31 1.08 -6.24
C LEU A 80 17.27 0.07 -6.75
N GLY A 81 16.76 0.26 -7.97
CA GLY A 81 15.68 -0.55 -8.55
C GLY A 81 14.34 0.18 -8.59
N SER A 82 13.32 -0.57 -9.01
CA SER A 82 11.92 -0.17 -9.01
C SER A 82 11.34 -0.32 -7.60
N TYR A 83 10.45 0.59 -7.21
CA TYR A 83 9.72 0.53 -5.95
C TYR A 83 8.44 1.35 -6.05
N ILE A 84 7.46 1.03 -5.20
CA ILE A 84 6.24 1.80 -5.07
C ILE A 84 6.47 2.90 -4.04
N HIS A 85 6.31 4.16 -4.44
CA HIS A 85 6.30 5.30 -3.55
C HIS A 85 4.93 5.41 -2.89
N ILE A 86 4.88 5.39 -1.56
CA ILE A 86 3.64 5.48 -0.79
C ILE A 86 3.39 6.91 -0.35
N ALA A 87 4.34 7.52 0.35
CA ALA A 87 4.13 8.82 0.97
C ALA A 87 5.45 9.53 1.28
N SER A 88 5.40 10.86 1.35
CA SER A 88 6.50 11.70 1.82
C SER A 88 6.12 12.48 3.08
N PHE A 89 7.07 12.66 3.99
CA PHE A 89 6.89 13.33 5.29
C PHE A 89 8.03 14.30 5.60
N SER A 90 7.70 15.34 6.38
CA SER A 90 8.68 16.28 6.94
C SER A 90 9.39 15.71 8.17
N ARG A 91 8.72 14.85 8.94
CA ARG A 91 9.25 14.22 10.16
C ARG A 91 9.47 12.73 9.96
N ARG A 92 10.60 12.22 10.45
CA ARG A 92 10.94 10.79 10.39
C ARG A 92 9.93 9.92 11.15
N GLN A 93 9.45 10.40 12.30
CA GLN A 93 8.53 9.66 13.16
C GLN A 93 7.24 9.27 12.44
N ASP A 94 6.67 10.19 11.65
CA ASP A 94 5.45 9.97 10.88
C ASP A 94 5.68 8.90 9.79
N ALA A 95 6.82 8.99 9.07
CA ALA A 95 7.21 7.99 8.09
C ALA A 95 7.41 6.59 8.71
N GLU A 96 8.03 6.52 9.88
CA GLU A 96 8.26 5.26 10.60
C GLU A 96 6.95 4.65 11.15
N MET A 97 5.98 5.49 11.52
CA MET A 97 4.64 5.04 11.87
C MET A 97 3.97 4.35 10.68
N LEU A 98 3.95 4.99 9.51
CA LEU A 98 3.39 4.39 8.30
C LEU A 98 4.14 3.12 7.88
N ARG A 99 5.48 3.12 7.94
CA ARG A 99 6.27 1.90 7.68
C ARG A 99 5.80 0.74 8.54
N ARG A 100 5.65 0.94 9.86
CA ARG A 100 5.21 -0.12 10.78
C ARG A 100 3.80 -0.61 10.47
N ILE A 101 2.90 0.30 10.07
CA ILE A 101 1.56 -0.08 9.63
C ILE A 101 1.64 -1.00 8.42
N LEU A 102 2.34 -0.59 7.36
CA LEU A 102 2.51 -1.38 6.14
C LEU A 102 3.15 -2.75 6.41
N GLN A 103 4.17 -2.79 7.27
CA GLN A 103 4.83 -4.04 7.66
C GLN A 103 3.92 -5.02 8.42
N ARG A 104 2.91 -4.53 9.16
CA ARG A 104 1.90 -5.41 9.80
C ARG A 104 0.95 -6.06 8.79
N TYR A 105 0.86 -5.52 7.58
CA TYR A 105 0.11 -6.11 6.46
C TYR A 105 1.06 -6.79 5.45
N ASP A 106 2.24 -7.22 5.90
CA ASP A 106 3.24 -7.94 5.12
C ASP A 106 3.80 -7.21 3.88
N TYR A 107 3.63 -5.88 3.81
CA TYR A 107 4.31 -5.09 2.79
C TYR A 107 5.78 -4.84 3.18
N PRO A 108 6.76 -5.07 2.28
CA PRO A 108 8.17 -4.84 2.53
C PRO A 108 8.52 -3.33 2.49
N ALA A 109 7.92 -2.57 3.42
CA ALA A 109 8.04 -1.12 3.49
C ALA A 109 9.36 -0.67 4.12
N ARG A 110 9.91 0.44 3.61
CA ARG A 110 11.14 1.09 4.10
C ARG A 110 10.96 2.60 4.15
N VAL A 111 11.64 3.24 5.09
CA VAL A 111 11.82 4.71 5.08
C VAL A 111 13.15 5.01 4.41
N ILE A 112 13.12 5.89 3.41
CA ILE A 112 14.32 6.45 2.77
C ILE A 112 14.40 7.94 3.07
N TYR A 113 15.61 8.44 3.29
CA TYR A 113 15.87 9.87 3.40
C TYR A 113 16.44 10.39 2.08
N ARG A 114 15.86 11.46 1.54
CA ARG A 114 16.38 12.15 0.36
C ARG A 114 16.33 13.65 0.58
N ARG A 115 17.47 14.30 0.42
CA ARG A 115 17.64 15.75 0.53
C ARG A 115 17.16 16.49 -0.71
#